data_AF-V9EWL0-F1
#
_entry.id   AF-V9EWL0-F1
#
_cell.length_a   1.000
_cell.length_b   1.000
_cell.length_c   1.000
_cell.angle_alpha   90.00
_cell.angle_beta   90.00
_cell.angle_gamma   90.00
#
_symmetry.space_group_name_H-M   'P 1'
#
loop_
_entity.id
_entity.type
_entity.pdbx_description
1 polymer ?
#
loop_
_entity_poly.entity_id
_entity_poly.type
_entity_poly.pdbx_seq_one_letter_code
_entity_poly.pdbx_strand_id
1 'polypeptide(L)'
;MGEGFFVPYLYVPSAGANYVKLVTPWGNVHMNKGLLEQVAVSVAVVVLTVMLWRFAARLNATLKKKTDTVDGEEDAEGDGDDEEEDEEPSFALDENKITKGEHSYYYTHQHQDGNGNSDTAKVSSFGWSNDKETVSIYLTDNVVKNMKEDQLVLKWTNTSLSMDLLNSPGGDIAKSLKISSLFQEITDVAWKAHKDTLTITLTKAKELPWTSLNGAAKKMEDHIEYDDALYD
;
A
#
# COMPACT_ATOMS: atom_id res chain seq x y z
N MET A 1 -8.16 49.06 -25.14
CA MET A 1 -7.79 47.89 -25.96
C MET A 1 -7.48 46.77 -25.00
N GLY A 2 -8.22 45.66 -25.06
CA GLY A 2 -8.13 44.60 -24.05
C GLY A 2 -6.78 43.90 -24.11
N GLU A 3 -6.14 43.72 -22.95
CA GLU A 3 -4.98 42.84 -22.80
C GLU A 3 -5.47 41.41 -23.02
N GLY A 4 -5.23 40.89 -24.22
CA GLY A 4 -5.57 39.50 -24.56
C GLY A 4 -4.72 38.55 -23.74
N PHE A 5 -5.37 37.71 -22.92
CA PHE A 5 -4.71 36.64 -22.20
C PHE A 5 -4.07 35.65 -23.18
N PHE A 6 -2.75 35.51 -23.13
CA PHE A 6 -1.99 34.58 -23.97
C PHE A 6 -1.65 33.32 -23.17
N VAL A 7 -2.06 32.16 -23.68
CA VAL A 7 -1.70 30.86 -23.10
C VAL A 7 -0.54 30.27 -23.92
N PRO A 8 0.63 30.04 -23.31
CA PRO A 8 1.72 29.34 -23.98
C PRO A 8 1.30 27.94 -24.44
N TYR A 9 1.70 27.57 -25.65
CA TYR A 9 1.39 26.27 -26.22
C TYR A 9 2.58 25.67 -26.95
N LEU A 10 2.58 24.35 -27.03
CA LEU A 10 3.55 23.58 -27.79
C LEU A 10 3.05 23.42 -29.22
N TYR A 11 3.86 23.86 -30.18
CA TYR A 11 3.62 23.70 -31.60
C TYR A 11 4.52 22.61 -32.18
N VAL A 12 3.91 21.59 -32.78
CA VAL A 12 4.60 20.53 -33.52
C VAL A 12 4.38 20.76 -35.01
N PRO A 13 5.40 21.19 -35.77
CA PRO A 13 5.22 21.60 -37.17
C PRO A 13 4.77 20.48 -38.10
N SER A 14 5.21 19.24 -37.84
CA SER A 14 4.79 18.04 -38.56
C SER A 14 5.15 16.79 -37.73
N ALA A 15 4.52 15.66 -38.05
CA ALA A 15 4.83 14.38 -37.41
C ALA A 15 6.31 14.00 -37.58
N GLY A 16 6.92 14.34 -38.72
CA GLY A 16 8.33 14.07 -39.03
C GLY A 16 9.32 15.17 -38.63
N ALA A 17 8.88 16.27 -38.01
CA ALA A 17 9.78 17.33 -37.58
C ALA A 17 10.63 16.87 -36.38
N ASN A 18 11.94 17.10 -36.39
CA ASN A 18 12.86 16.77 -35.30
C ASN A 18 12.89 17.82 -34.17
N TYR A 19 11.91 18.72 -34.13
CA TYR A 19 11.82 19.77 -33.12
C TYR A 19 10.38 20.05 -32.73
N VAL A 20 10.23 20.62 -31.53
CA VAL A 20 8.99 21.18 -30.99
C VAL A 20 9.25 22.65 -30.67
N LYS A 21 8.26 23.49 -30.87
CA LYS A 21 8.37 24.93 -30.65
C LYS A 21 7.45 25.33 -29.50
N LEU A 22 8.01 25.85 -28.42
CA LEU A 22 7.22 26.48 -27.36
C LEU A 22 6.95 27.93 -27.76
N VAL A 23 5.68 28.26 -27.96
CA VAL A 23 5.24 29.60 -28.33
C VAL A 23 4.82 30.33 -27.06
N THR A 24 5.50 31.44 -26.76
CA THR A 24 5.23 32.28 -25.58
C THR A 24 4.99 33.74 -26.02
N PRO A 25 4.43 34.62 -25.17
CA PRO A 25 4.23 36.03 -25.50
C PRO A 25 5.55 36.75 -25.80
N TRP A 26 6.66 36.27 -25.24
CA TRP A 26 8.00 36.86 -25.37
C TRP A 26 8.81 36.26 -26.52
N GLY A 27 8.24 35.34 -27.29
CA GLY A 27 8.88 34.73 -28.43
C GLY A 27 8.82 33.22 -28.42
N ASN A 28 9.67 32.62 -29.26
CA ASN A 28 9.60 31.22 -29.60
C ASN A 28 10.87 30.48 -29.20
N VAL A 29 10.72 29.39 -28.46
CA VAL A 29 11.84 28.52 -28.09
C VAL A 29 11.78 27.25 -28.94
N HIS A 30 12.87 26.95 -29.63
CA HIS A 30 13.00 25.72 -30.42
C HIS A 30 13.68 24.65 -29.56
N MET A 31 13.01 23.53 -29.39
CA MET A 31 13.51 22.38 -28.62
C MET A 31 13.65 21.19 -29.55
N ASN A 32 14.83 20.56 -29.59
CA ASN A 32 15.06 19.37 -30.40
C ASN A 32 14.36 18.17 -29.77
N LYS A 33 13.63 17.37 -30.55
CA LYS A 33 12.92 16.17 -30.07
C LYS A 33 13.89 15.12 -29.52
N GLY A 34 15.04 14.92 -30.17
CA GLY A 34 16.07 14.00 -29.69
C GLY A 34 16.67 14.44 -28.35
N LEU A 35 16.83 15.74 -28.12
CA LEU A 35 17.25 16.26 -26.81
C LEU A 35 16.16 16.02 -25.75
N LEU A 36 14.89 16.28 -26.09
CA LEU A 36 13.75 16.05 -25.21
C LEU A 36 13.58 14.57 -24.82
N GLU A 37 13.75 13.68 -25.79
CA GLU A 37 13.72 12.24 -25.60
C GLU A 37 14.91 11.77 -24.76
N GLN A 38 16.11 12.26 -25.03
CA GLN A 38 17.30 11.97 -24.22
C GLN A 38 17.15 12.48 -22.78
N VAL A 39 16.57 13.67 -22.58
CA VAL A 39 16.26 14.21 -21.26
C VAL A 39 15.23 13.33 -20.56
N ALA A 40 14.15 12.94 -21.23
CA ALA A 40 13.14 12.06 -20.66
C ALA A 40 13.72 10.70 -20.25
N VAL A 41 14.56 10.09 -21.10
CA VAL A 41 15.27 8.84 -20.80
C VAL A 41 16.24 9.03 -19.64
N SER A 42 16.99 10.14 -19.61
CA SER A 42 17.93 10.42 -18.51
C SER A 42 17.21 10.59 -17.17
N VAL A 43 16.06 11.29 -17.16
CA VAL A 43 15.21 11.44 -15.97
C VAL A 43 14.65 10.09 -15.55
N ALA A 44 14.18 9.26 -16.49
CA ALA A 44 13.72 7.91 -16.20
C ALA A 44 14.82 7.04 -15.57
N VAL A 45 16.05 7.10 -16.09
CA VAL A 45 17.19 6.37 -15.52
C VAL A 45 17.53 6.87 -14.12
N VAL A 46 17.52 8.19 -13.88
CA VAL A 46 17.76 8.76 -12.54
C VAL A 46 16.67 8.33 -11.56
N VAL A 47 15.41 8.38 -11.95
CA VAL A 47 14.29 7.94 -11.09
C VAL A 47 14.40 6.44 -10.80
N LEU A 48 14.68 5.62 -11.80
CA LEU A 48 14.77 4.18 -11.67
C LEU A 48 15.99 3.77 -10.83
N THR A 49 17.13 4.45 -10.99
CA THR A 49 18.31 4.25 -10.14
C THR A 49 18.04 4.67 -8.70
N VAL A 50 17.39 5.81 -8.44
CA VAL A 50 16.98 6.21 -7.09
C VAL A 50 16.02 5.19 -6.47
N MET A 51 15.05 4.68 -7.24
CA MET A 51 14.14 3.62 -6.79
C MET A 51 14.91 2.35 -6.43
N LEU A 52 15.78 1.86 -7.31
CA LEU A 52 16.62 0.68 -7.05
C LEU A 52 17.54 0.88 -5.84
N TRP A 53 18.09 2.09 -5.67
CA TRP A 53 18.94 2.42 -4.51
C TRP A 53 18.13 2.42 -3.21
N ARG A 54 16.91 2.97 -3.21
CA ARG A 54 15.98 2.88 -2.07
C ARG A 54 15.56 1.45 -1.77
N PHE A 55 15.33 0.62 -2.80
CA PHE A 55 15.03 -0.80 -2.62
C PHE A 55 16.22 -1.58 -2.05
N ALA A 56 17.43 -1.34 -2.56
CA ALA A 56 18.66 -1.98 -2.07
C ALA A 56 18.97 -1.55 -0.62
N ALA A 57 18.80 -0.28 -0.27
CA ALA A 57 18.98 0.22 1.10
C ALA A 57 17.99 -0.45 2.08
N ARG A 58 16.73 -0.62 1.66
CA ARG A 58 15.71 -1.33 2.46
C ARG A 58 16.05 -2.82 2.67
N LEU A 59 16.55 -3.51 1.62
CA LEU A 59 16.99 -4.90 1.73
C LEU A 59 18.20 -5.07 2.65
N ASN A 60 19.19 -4.17 2.54
CA ASN A 60 20.41 -4.25 3.36
C ASN A 60 20.13 -4.00 4.86
N ALA A 61 19.16 -3.13 5.18
CA ALA A 61 18.70 -2.91 6.55
C ALA A 61 18.01 -4.15 7.14
N THR A 62 17.21 -4.88 6.34
CA THR A 62 16.57 -6.12 6.79
C THR A 62 17.54 -7.29 6.98
N LEU A 63 18.63 -7.34 6.21
CA LEU A 63 19.68 -8.36 6.36
C LEU A 63 20.56 -8.13 7.59
N LYS A 64 20.96 -6.89 7.88
CA LYS A 64 21.70 -6.57 9.12
C LYS A 64 20.92 -6.95 10.38
N LYS A 65 19.61 -6.63 10.42
CA LYS A 65 18.74 -7.00 11.56
C LYS A 65 18.67 -8.51 11.80
N LYS A 66 18.88 -9.33 10.77
CA LYS A 66 18.86 -10.79 10.87
C LYS A 66 20.20 -11.41 11.26
N THR A 67 21.30 -10.66 11.15
CA THR A 67 22.65 -11.14 11.46
C THR A 67 23.05 -10.84 12.90
N ASP A 68 22.46 -9.81 13.52
CA ASP A 68 22.68 -9.45 14.94
C ASP A 68 21.80 -10.26 15.93
N THR A 69 20.95 -11.19 15.48
CA THR A 69 20.07 -12.00 16.35
C THR A 69 20.50 -13.47 16.46
N VAL A 70 21.68 -13.83 15.95
CA VAL A 70 22.22 -15.20 16.02
C VAL A 70 23.52 -15.15 16.81
N ASP A 71 23.43 -14.92 18.11
CA ASP A 71 24.44 -15.28 19.11
C ASP A 71 23.78 -15.20 20.50
N GLY A 72 23.45 -16.35 21.10
CA GLY A 72 22.93 -16.45 22.47
C GLY A 72 22.01 -17.67 22.74
N GLU A 73 22.65 -18.81 23.06
CA GLU A 73 22.30 -19.93 23.99
C GLU A 73 20.83 -20.39 24.16
N GLU A 74 20.52 -21.65 23.83
CA GLU A 74 20.38 -22.86 24.71
C GLU A 74 19.02 -22.88 25.46
N ASP A 75 18.25 -23.94 25.68
CA ASP A 75 18.20 -25.38 25.38
C ASP A 75 16.80 -25.83 25.86
N ALA A 76 16.22 -26.90 25.31
CA ALA A 76 15.50 -27.96 26.06
C ALA A 76 14.64 -28.85 25.14
N GLU A 77 14.84 -30.14 25.35
CA GLU A 77 14.34 -31.29 24.61
C GLU A 77 12.84 -31.60 24.76
N GLY A 78 12.35 -32.46 23.87
CA GLY A 78 11.05 -33.14 24.02
C GLY A 78 10.73 -34.00 22.80
N ASP A 79 11.42 -35.14 22.68
CA ASP A 79 11.09 -36.24 21.77
C ASP A 79 9.80 -36.94 22.22
N GLY A 80 8.94 -37.31 21.28
CA GLY A 80 7.60 -37.84 21.52
C GLY A 80 6.89 -38.13 20.21
N ASP A 81 7.20 -39.30 19.66
CA ASP A 81 6.52 -39.96 18.55
C ASP A 81 5.08 -40.35 18.96
N ASP A 82 4.09 -40.11 18.10
CA ASP A 82 2.81 -40.83 18.05
C ASP A 82 2.10 -40.49 16.73
N GLU A 83 2.14 -41.44 15.80
CA GLU A 83 1.20 -41.55 14.67
C GLU A 83 -0.18 -41.92 15.24
N GLU A 84 -1.27 -41.26 14.82
CA GLU A 84 -2.55 -41.90 14.46
C GLU A 84 -3.37 -40.97 13.54
N GLU A 85 -3.84 -41.54 12.43
CA GLU A 85 -4.88 -41.01 11.55
C GLU A 85 -6.24 -41.11 12.27
N ASP A 86 -7.10 -40.08 12.19
CA ASP A 86 -8.55 -40.28 12.04
C ASP A 86 -9.30 -38.96 11.78
N GLU A 87 -10.48 -39.13 11.19
CA GLU A 87 -11.27 -38.22 10.38
C GLU A 87 -11.92 -36.99 11.09
N GLU A 88 -12.13 -35.94 10.27
CA GLU A 88 -12.91 -34.69 10.42
C GLU A 88 -14.05 -34.63 11.48
N PRO A 89 -14.31 -33.44 12.10
CA PRO A 89 -14.88 -32.32 11.36
C PRO A 89 -14.29 -30.94 11.65
N SER A 90 -14.27 -30.14 10.58
CA SER A 90 -14.26 -28.68 10.53
C SER A 90 -14.75 -28.00 11.81
N PHE A 91 -14.02 -27.00 12.31
CA PHE A 91 -14.39 -25.92 13.26
C PHE A 91 -13.26 -25.53 14.23
N ALA A 92 -12.02 -25.99 14.00
CA ALA A 92 -10.87 -25.25 14.52
C ALA A 92 -10.83 -23.90 13.79
N LEU A 93 -11.21 -22.83 14.50
CA LEU A 93 -10.92 -21.47 14.07
C LEU A 93 -9.45 -21.45 13.69
N ASP A 94 -9.14 -20.93 12.52
CA ASP A 94 -7.80 -20.88 11.95
C ASP A 94 -6.96 -19.89 12.80
N GLU A 95 -6.57 -20.30 14.02
CA GLU A 95 -5.95 -19.47 15.07
C GLU A 95 -4.61 -18.88 14.61
N ASN A 96 -4.09 -19.39 13.48
CA ASN A 96 -2.83 -19.00 12.89
C ASN A 96 -2.97 -17.99 11.72
N LYS A 97 -4.19 -17.55 11.36
CA LYS A 97 -4.40 -16.75 10.14
C LYS A 97 -4.10 -15.25 10.26
N ILE A 98 -3.56 -14.76 11.39
CA ILE A 98 -3.06 -13.38 11.51
C ILE A 98 -1.79 -13.33 12.38
N THR A 99 -0.69 -13.89 11.89
CA THR A 99 0.61 -13.83 12.60
C THR A 99 1.51 -12.66 12.19
N LYS A 100 1.06 -11.77 11.28
CA LYS A 100 1.87 -10.66 10.77
C LYS A 100 1.24 -9.29 11.02
N GLY A 101 1.99 -8.44 11.73
CA GLY A 101 1.58 -7.10 12.12
C GLY A 101 1.67 -6.91 13.64
N GLU A 102 1.82 -5.67 14.08
CA GLU A 102 1.75 -5.30 15.50
C GLU A 102 0.29 -5.24 15.97
N HIS A 103 -0.61 -4.94 15.05
CA HIS A 103 -2.03 -4.78 15.29
C HIS A 103 -2.84 -5.57 14.25
N SER A 104 -4.04 -5.99 14.61
CA SER A 104 -4.94 -6.69 13.69
C SER A 104 -6.38 -6.19 13.81
N TYR A 105 -7.08 -6.16 12.69
CA TYR A 105 -8.52 -5.89 12.65
C TYR A 105 -9.25 -7.15 12.22
N TYR A 106 -10.35 -7.44 12.92
CA TYR A 106 -11.25 -8.55 12.61
C TYR A 106 -12.69 -8.03 12.60
N TYR A 107 -13.39 -8.21 11.48
CA TYR A 107 -14.80 -7.85 11.36
C TYR A 107 -15.67 -9.07 11.69
N THR A 108 -16.22 -9.13 12.90
CA THR A 108 -17.05 -10.23 13.42
C THR A 108 -18.50 -10.23 12.90
N HIS A 109 -19.01 -9.11 12.38
CA HIS A 109 -20.44 -8.97 12.04
C HIS A 109 -20.63 -8.73 10.54
N GLN A 110 -20.89 -9.81 9.80
CA GLN A 110 -21.50 -9.74 8.48
C GLN A 110 -23.02 -9.65 8.65
N HIS A 111 -23.57 -8.44 8.81
CA HIS A 111 -24.98 -8.26 8.52
C HIS A 111 -25.13 -8.32 7.01
N GLN A 112 -25.77 -9.40 6.54
CA GLN A 112 -26.21 -9.55 5.17
C GLN A 112 -27.35 -8.55 4.95
N ASP A 113 -26.99 -7.30 4.63
CA ASP A 113 -27.96 -6.30 4.22
C ASP A 113 -28.52 -6.72 2.86
N GLY A 114 -29.68 -7.38 2.91
CA GLY A 114 -30.42 -7.79 1.74
C GLY A 114 -30.89 -6.55 0.96
N ASN A 115 -30.23 -6.27 -0.16
CA ASN A 115 -30.79 -5.82 -1.44
C ASN A 115 -29.69 -5.14 -2.26
N GLY A 116 -29.13 -5.85 -3.24
CA GLY A 116 -28.19 -5.28 -4.20
C GLY A 116 -27.12 -6.28 -4.61
N ASN A 117 -27.37 -6.97 -5.72
CA ASN A 117 -26.46 -7.82 -6.47
C ASN A 117 -25.00 -7.33 -6.45
N SER A 118 -24.18 -7.90 -5.58
CA SER A 118 -22.71 -7.85 -5.64
C SER A 118 -22.19 -8.87 -4.63
N ASP A 119 -21.93 -10.09 -5.10
CA ASP A 119 -21.23 -11.18 -4.38
C ASP A 119 -19.75 -10.84 -4.05
N THR A 120 -19.43 -9.57 -3.89
CA THR A 120 -18.09 -9.10 -3.52
C THR A 120 -17.88 -9.35 -2.03
N ALA A 121 -17.11 -10.39 -1.69
CA ALA A 121 -16.77 -10.65 -0.30
C ALA A 121 -15.91 -9.49 0.27
N LYS A 122 -16.16 -9.08 1.51
CA LYS A 122 -15.30 -8.11 2.19
C LYS A 122 -14.11 -8.84 2.82
N VAL A 123 -12.96 -8.18 2.88
CA VAL A 123 -11.83 -8.66 3.68
C VAL A 123 -12.25 -8.69 5.16
N SER A 124 -12.34 -9.89 5.72
CA SER A 124 -12.80 -10.11 7.10
C SER A 124 -11.72 -9.85 8.14
N SER A 125 -10.45 -10.05 7.79
CA SER A 125 -9.32 -9.82 8.69
C SER A 125 -8.07 -9.37 7.96
N PHE A 126 -7.29 -8.51 8.62
CA PHE A 126 -5.96 -8.11 8.17
C PHE A 126 -5.13 -7.59 9.36
N GLY A 127 -3.82 -7.75 9.26
CA GLY A 127 -2.85 -7.18 10.20
C GLY A 127 -2.26 -5.87 9.67
N TRP A 128 -1.70 -5.05 10.54
CA TRP A 128 -0.91 -3.88 10.16
C TRP A 128 0.23 -3.61 11.15
N SER A 129 1.27 -2.92 10.69
CA SER A 129 2.40 -2.47 11.52
C SER A 129 2.78 -1.04 11.19
N ASN A 130 3.29 -0.34 12.18
CA ASN A 130 3.75 1.03 12.07
C ASN A 130 5.29 1.09 12.12
N ASP A 131 5.92 1.56 11.05
CA ASP A 131 7.34 1.89 11.02
C ASP A 131 7.53 3.42 11.04
N LYS A 132 8.78 3.89 11.09
CA LYS A 132 9.09 5.33 11.12
C LYS A 132 8.48 6.09 9.92
N GLU A 133 8.76 5.62 8.71
CA GLU A 133 8.35 6.26 7.45
C GLU A 133 7.14 5.58 6.79
N THR A 134 6.80 4.36 7.20
CA THR A 134 5.84 3.52 6.48
C THR A 134 4.81 2.90 7.42
N VAL A 135 3.67 2.54 6.84
CA VAL A 135 2.67 1.68 7.47
C VAL A 135 2.45 0.49 6.57
N SER A 136 2.56 -0.72 7.09
CA SER A 136 2.39 -1.94 6.31
C SER A 136 1.10 -2.63 6.70
N ILE A 137 0.30 -3.02 5.72
CA ILE A 137 -0.94 -3.80 5.88
C ILE A 137 -0.66 -5.20 5.33
N TYR A 138 -1.00 -6.22 6.10
CA TYR A 138 -0.80 -7.64 5.79
C TYR A 138 -2.15 -8.33 5.65
N LEU A 139 -2.39 -8.90 4.47
CA LEU A 139 -3.55 -9.72 4.20
C LEU A 139 -3.09 -11.13 3.86
N THR A 140 -3.47 -12.10 4.67
CA THR A 140 -3.23 -13.52 4.42
C THR A 140 -4.52 -14.17 3.96
N ASP A 141 -4.58 -14.60 2.71
CA ASP A 141 -5.80 -15.23 2.17
C ASP A 141 -5.51 -16.15 0.99
N ASN A 142 -6.36 -17.17 0.79
CA ASN A 142 -6.23 -18.11 -0.32
C ASN A 142 -6.33 -17.44 -1.68
N VAL A 143 -7.08 -16.33 -1.80
CA VAL A 143 -7.18 -15.54 -3.04
C VAL A 143 -5.83 -14.95 -3.46
N VAL A 144 -4.95 -14.67 -2.48
CA VAL A 144 -3.60 -14.15 -2.75
C VAL A 144 -2.65 -15.25 -3.23
N LYS A 145 -2.96 -16.51 -2.91
CA LYS A 145 -2.12 -17.65 -3.27
C LYS A 145 -2.01 -17.76 -4.79
N ASN A 146 -0.82 -17.52 -5.32
CA ASN A 146 -0.51 -17.51 -6.76
C ASN A 146 -1.23 -16.39 -7.56
N MET A 147 -1.63 -15.30 -6.91
CA MET A 147 -2.19 -14.15 -7.63
C MET A 147 -1.15 -13.52 -8.56
N LYS A 148 -1.60 -13.05 -9.72
CA LYS A 148 -0.81 -12.24 -10.66
C LYS A 148 -0.97 -10.75 -10.34
N GLU A 149 -0.07 -9.93 -10.89
CA GLU A 149 -0.04 -8.49 -10.61
C GLU A 149 -1.30 -7.74 -11.09
N ASP A 150 -1.90 -8.20 -12.19
CA ASP A 150 -3.13 -7.68 -12.79
C ASP A 150 -4.41 -8.08 -12.05
N GLN A 151 -4.31 -8.89 -10.99
CA GLN A 151 -5.43 -9.27 -10.14
C GLN A 151 -5.62 -8.33 -8.94
N LEU A 152 -4.71 -7.36 -8.74
CA LEU A 152 -4.82 -6.36 -7.69
C LEU A 152 -5.21 -5.00 -8.30
N VAL A 153 -6.40 -4.52 -7.99
CA VAL A 153 -6.81 -3.16 -8.30
C VAL A 153 -6.64 -2.30 -7.06
N LEU A 154 -5.61 -1.45 -7.08
CA LEU A 154 -5.28 -0.56 -5.96
C LEU A 154 -5.60 0.89 -6.33
N LYS A 155 -6.46 1.53 -5.52
CA LYS A 155 -6.83 2.93 -5.65
C LYS A 155 -6.57 3.63 -4.34
N TRP A 156 -5.86 4.75 -4.37
CA TRP A 156 -5.53 5.50 -3.17
C TRP A 156 -5.56 7.00 -3.42
N THR A 157 -5.71 7.74 -2.33
CA THR A 157 -5.54 9.19 -2.26
C THR A 157 -4.59 9.50 -1.11
N ASN A 158 -4.35 10.78 -0.82
CA ASN A 158 -3.56 11.15 0.36
C ASN A 158 -4.13 10.59 1.67
N THR A 159 -5.42 10.25 1.77
CA THR A 159 -6.08 9.90 3.03
C THR A 159 -6.97 8.67 2.94
N SER A 160 -6.98 7.96 1.81
CA SER A 160 -7.84 6.79 1.64
C SER A 160 -7.16 5.72 0.81
N LEU A 161 -7.56 4.48 1.05
CA LEU A 161 -7.07 3.30 0.36
C LEU A 161 -8.26 2.39 0.04
N SER A 162 -8.33 1.92 -1.20
CA SER A 162 -9.26 0.89 -1.65
C SER A 162 -8.49 -0.15 -2.43
N MET A 163 -8.74 -1.41 -2.11
CA MET A 163 -8.12 -2.56 -2.73
C MET A 163 -9.20 -3.54 -3.14
N ASP A 164 -9.19 -3.94 -4.40
CA ASP A 164 -10.02 -5.01 -4.92
C ASP A 164 -9.11 -6.14 -5.42
N LEU A 165 -9.35 -7.35 -4.93
CA LEU A 165 -8.71 -8.59 -5.38
C LEU A 165 -9.64 -9.29 -6.34
N LEU A 166 -9.15 -9.62 -7.53
CA LEU A 166 -9.91 -10.28 -8.58
C LEU A 166 -9.65 -11.79 -8.60
N ASN A 167 -10.68 -12.59 -8.87
CA ASN A 167 -10.55 -14.05 -9.02
C ASN A 167 -9.62 -14.44 -10.18
N SER A 168 -9.59 -13.61 -11.22
CA SER A 168 -8.75 -13.74 -12.41
C SER A 168 -8.45 -12.34 -12.98
N PRO A 169 -7.42 -12.19 -13.82
CA PRO A 169 -7.12 -10.91 -14.46
C PRO A 169 -8.33 -10.34 -15.22
N GLY A 170 -8.81 -9.17 -14.83
CA GLY A 170 -10.00 -8.54 -15.42
C GLY A 170 -11.33 -9.24 -15.12
N GLY A 171 -11.34 -10.23 -14.21
CA GLY A 171 -12.53 -10.94 -13.76
C GLY A 171 -13.26 -10.28 -12.61
N ASP A 172 -14.16 -11.03 -11.97
CA ASP A 172 -14.97 -10.54 -10.86
C ASP A 172 -14.15 -10.30 -9.58
N ILE A 173 -14.64 -9.37 -8.76
CA ILE A 173 -14.03 -9.05 -7.47
C ILE A 173 -14.27 -10.20 -6.50
N ALA A 174 -13.19 -10.85 -6.10
CA ALA A 174 -13.17 -11.87 -5.08
C ALA A 174 -13.32 -11.25 -3.68
N LYS A 175 -12.47 -10.25 -3.38
CA LYS A 175 -12.42 -9.58 -2.08
C LYS A 175 -12.13 -8.10 -2.20
N SER A 176 -12.76 -7.29 -1.37
CA SER A 176 -12.47 -5.85 -1.28
C SER A 176 -12.13 -5.40 0.14
N LEU A 177 -11.20 -4.45 0.24
CA LEU A 177 -10.88 -3.72 1.46
C LEU A 177 -10.92 -2.23 1.16
N LYS A 178 -11.73 -1.49 1.93
CA LYS A 178 -11.87 -0.04 1.79
C LYS A 178 -11.62 0.66 3.13
N ILE A 179 -10.64 1.53 3.14
CA ILE A 179 -10.30 2.42 4.26
C ILE A 179 -10.55 3.85 3.80
N SER A 180 -11.72 4.38 4.15
CA SER A 180 -12.18 5.69 3.69
C SER A 180 -11.41 6.87 4.28
N SER A 181 -10.85 6.69 5.49
CA SER A 181 -10.05 7.70 6.17
C SER A 181 -8.89 7.00 6.87
N LEU A 182 -7.67 7.24 6.40
CA LEU A 182 -6.44 6.85 7.07
C LEU A 182 -6.17 7.78 8.26
N PHE A 183 -5.33 7.32 9.19
CA PHE A 183 -4.97 8.10 10.38
C PHE A 183 -4.21 9.38 10.06
N GLN A 184 -3.33 9.33 9.06
CA GLN A 184 -2.65 10.50 8.51
C GLN A 184 -2.49 10.39 7.00
N GLU A 185 -1.96 11.46 6.41
CA GLU A 185 -1.69 11.54 5.00
C GLU A 185 -0.56 10.59 4.56
N ILE A 186 -0.72 10.04 3.36
CA ILE A 186 0.25 9.20 2.67
C ILE A 186 0.67 9.86 1.35
N THR A 187 1.90 9.58 0.91
CA THR A 187 2.47 10.14 -0.32
C THR A 187 2.63 9.12 -1.43
N ASP A 188 2.71 7.85 -1.06
CA ASP A 188 2.95 6.75 -2.00
C ASP A 188 2.41 5.44 -1.43
N VAL A 189 2.14 4.49 -2.33
CA VAL A 189 1.68 3.15 -2.00
C VAL A 189 2.39 2.13 -2.88
N ALA A 190 3.07 1.19 -2.23
CA ALA A 190 3.68 0.03 -2.86
C ALA A 190 2.99 -1.24 -2.38
N TRP A 191 3.13 -2.34 -3.11
CA TRP A 191 2.61 -3.62 -2.68
C TRP A 191 3.51 -4.77 -3.15
N LYS A 192 3.40 -5.91 -2.47
CA LYS A 192 4.04 -7.18 -2.86
C LYS A 192 3.14 -8.34 -2.45
N ALA A 193 2.99 -9.32 -3.32
CA ALA A 193 2.41 -10.61 -2.98
C ALA A 193 3.53 -11.64 -2.86
N HIS A 194 3.50 -12.44 -1.80
CA HIS A 194 4.44 -13.53 -1.61
C HIS A 194 3.75 -14.69 -0.90
N LYS A 195 3.77 -15.87 -1.55
CA LYS A 195 3.01 -17.05 -1.13
C LYS A 195 1.51 -16.74 -1.06
N ASP A 196 0.97 -16.65 0.14
CA ASP A 196 -0.41 -16.39 0.51
C ASP A 196 -0.61 -15.02 1.18
N THR A 197 0.47 -14.23 1.31
CA THR A 197 0.46 -12.94 1.99
C THR A 197 0.60 -11.81 1.00
N LEU A 198 -0.36 -10.88 1.00
CA LEU A 198 -0.29 -9.60 0.34
C LEU A 198 0.15 -8.55 1.35
N THR A 199 1.23 -7.84 1.06
CA THR A 199 1.70 -6.70 1.85
C THR A 199 1.48 -5.43 1.06
N ILE A 200 0.72 -4.49 1.61
CA ILE A 200 0.58 -3.12 1.08
C ILE A 200 1.37 -2.20 2.00
N THR A 201 2.30 -1.44 1.45
CA THR A 201 3.14 -0.49 2.18
C THR A 201 2.75 0.93 1.80
N LEU A 202 2.26 1.68 2.77
CA LEU A 202 1.92 3.09 2.66
C LEU A 202 3.11 3.93 3.11
N THR A 203 3.57 4.87 2.29
CA THR A 203 4.60 5.84 2.68
C THR A 203 3.92 7.05 3.31
N LYS A 204 4.30 7.37 4.55
CA LYS A 204 3.70 8.49 5.30
C LYS A 204 4.11 9.83 4.70
N ALA A 205 3.22 10.81 4.79
CA ALA A 205 3.57 12.20 4.47
C ALA A 205 4.38 12.87 5.59
N LYS A 206 4.22 12.41 6.84
CA LYS A 206 4.94 12.89 8.03
C LYS A 206 5.41 11.70 8.85
N GLU A 207 6.64 11.75 9.36
CA GLU A 207 7.24 10.71 10.21
C GLU A 207 6.67 10.73 11.64
N LEU A 208 5.34 10.62 11.76
CA LEU A 208 4.64 10.53 13.02
C LEU A 208 4.19 9.07 13.25
N PRO A 209 4.19 8.60 14.50
CA PRO A 209 3.66 7.27 14.82
C PRO A 209 2.16 7.22 14.55
N TRP A 210 1.69 6.11 13.99
CA TRP A 210 0.27 5.84 13.82
C TRP A 210 -0.20 4.95 14.96
N THR A 211 -1.19 5.41 15.72
CA THR A 211 -1.84 4.63 16.79
C THR A 211 -3.05 3.83 16.28
N SER A 212 -3.50 4.15 15.08
CA SER A 212 -4.59 3.48 14.38
C SER A 212 -4.33 3.51 12.89
N LEU A 213 -4.90 2.57 12.14
CA LEU A 213 -4.93 2.64 10.68
C LEU A 213 -6.06 3.56 10.18
N ASN A 214 -7.17 3.63 10.93
CA ASN A 214 -8.35 4.41 10.60
C ASN A 214 -8.33 5.78 11.31
N GLY A 215 -8.58 6.84 10.55
CA GLY A 215 -8.66 8.22 11.05
C GLY A 215 -9.85 8.50 11.97
N ALA A 216 -10.85 7.63 12.03
CA ALA A 216 -11.93 7.74 13.02
C ALA A 216 -11.42 7.70 14.47
N ALA A 217 -10.36 6.93 14.74
CA ALA A 217 -9.77 6.84 16.07
C ALA A 217 -9.15 8.16 16.52
N LYS A 218 -8.60 8.96 15.59
CA LYS A 218 -8.03 10.28 15.90
C LYS A 218 -9.07 11.23 16.48
N LYS A 219 -10.32 11.16 15.98
CA LYS A 219 -11.42 12.02 16.44
C LYS A 219 -11.94 11.65 17.83
N MET A 220 -11.62 10.47 18.33
CA MET A 220 -11.99 10.07 19.69
C MET A 220 -10.99 10.61 20.71
N GLU A 221 -9.69 10.61 20.40
CA GLU A 221 -8.62 11.17 21.25
C GLU A 221 -8.73 12.69 21.37
N ASP A 222 -8.97 13.40 20.25
CA ASP A 222 -9.09 14.87 20.23
C ASP A 222 -10.33 15.39 20.98
N HIS A 223 -11.26 14.51 21.41
CA HIS A 223 -12.47 14.85 22.14
C HIS A 223 -12.48 14.40 23.61
N ILE A 224 -11.38 13.84 24.13
CA ILE A 224 -11.22 13.65 25.57
C ILE A 224 -10.76 14.99 26.15
N GLU A 225 -11.70 15.88 26.41
CA GLU A 225 -11.47 17.05 27.25
C GLU A 225 -11.17 16.52 28.66
N TYR A 226 -9.90 16.57 29.08
CA TYR A 226 -9.52 16.27 30.44
C TYR A 226 -10.19 17.32 31.33
N ASP A 227 -11.23 16.91 32.05
CA ASP A 227 -11.89 17.74 33.04
C ASP A 227 -10.92 17.92 34.22
N ASP A 228 -10.02 18.90 34.10
CA ASP A 228 -9.00 19.25 35.10
C ASP A 228 -9.62 19.79 36.42
N ALA A 229 -10.95 19.75 36.57
CA ALA A 229 -11.69 20.23 37.73
C ALA A 229 -11.77 19.23 38.91
N LEU A 230 -11.08 18.08 38.86
CA LEU A 230 -11.07 17.08 39.94
C LEU A 230 -9.88 17.20 40.92
N TYR A 231 -9.03 18.21 40.76
CA TYR A 231 -7.90 18.51 41.65
C TYR A 231 -7.87 19.97 42.13
N ASP A 232 -8.96 20.44 42.73
CA ASP A 232 -8.94 21.61 43.63
C ASP A 232 -9.63 21.29 44.97
#